data_AF-A0A0N4Y229-F1
#
_entry.id   AF-A0A0N4Y229-F1
#
_cell.length_a   1.000
_cell.length_b   1.000
_cell.length_c   1.000
_cell.angle_alpha   90.00
_cell.angle_beta   90.00
_cell.angle_gamma   90.00
#
_symmetry.space_group_name_H-M   'P 1'
#
loop_
_entity.id
_entity.type
_entity.pdbx_description
1 polymer ?
#
loop_
_entity_poly.entity_id
_entity_poly.type
_entity_poly.pdbx_seq_one_letter_code
_entity_poly.pdbx_strand_id
1 'polypeptide(L)'
;MTPNPTSSKTGATQFDELYTALINANINVRSIWLQQYGLTVGIYTNSYDWDQIAGGATVYNVMLWYWKVNGAGTSGETPANYNDFRSFGGWSKPSVKQFAQSEYTCGVLSNRDIYTTSTSVDSSDKVVPGKVVVGGLRLNSVTPGAKAEVRE
;
A
#
# COMPACT_ATOMS: atom_id res chain seq x y z
N MET A 1 12.08 -8.38 -15.59
CA MET A 1 10.98 -9.02 -16.33
C MET A 1 9.78 -8.12 -16.38
N THR A 2 8.98 -8.27 -17.42
CA THR A 2 7.71 -7.57 -17.58
C THR A 2 6.62 -8.62 -17.49
N PRO A 3 5.80 -8.64 -16.42
CA PRO A 3 4.70 -9.58 -16.31
C PRO A 3 3.76 -9.42 -17.50
N ASN A 4 3.25 -10.53 -18.03
CA ASN A 4 2.17 -10.50 -19.01
C ASN A 4 0.83 -10.44 -18.27
N PRO A 5 0.14 -9.27 -18.24
CA PRO A 5 -1.09 -9.12 -17.48
C PRO A 5 -2.28 -9.84 -18.12
N THR A 6 -2.21 -10.21 -19.40
CA THR A 6 -3.27 -10.96 -20.09
C THR A 6 -3.05 -12.46 -20.08
N SER A 7 -2.00 -12.94 -19.41
CA SER A 7 -1.74 -14.36 -19.24
C SER A 7 -2.73 -14.99 -18.26
N SER A 8 -3.05 -16.26 -18.47
CA SER A 8 -3.78 -17.07 -17.47
C SER A 8 -2.90 -17.50 -16.29
N LYS A 9 -1.58 -17.28 -16.36
CA LYS A 9 -0.63 -17.60 -15.30
C LYS A 9 -0.51 -16.45 -14.31
N THR A 10 -0.46 -16.77 -13.01
CA THR A 10 -0.22 -15.77 -11.96
C THR A 10 1.15 -15.10 -12.13
N GLY A 11 1.31 -13.89 -11.58
CA GLY A 11 2.60 -13.20 -11.60
C GLY A 11 3.73 -13.99 -10.93
N ALA A 12 3.42 -14.71 -9.84
CA ALA A 12 4.35 -15.59 -9.16
C ALA A 12 4.79 -16.73 -10.09
N THR A 13 3.85 -17.40 -10.76
CA THR A 13 4.16 -18.46 -11.72
C THR A 13 5.04 -17.95 -12.87
N GLN A 14 4.73 -16.77 -13.42
CA GLN A 14 5.55 -16.18 -14.49
C GLN A 14 6.97 -15.84 -14.02
N PHE A 15 7.11 -15.39 -12.77
CA PHE A 15 8.41 -15.13 -12.16
C PHE A 15 9.20 -16.42 -11.93
N ASP A 16 8.56 -17.45 -11.37
CA ASP A 16 9.18 -18.75 -11.12
C ASP A 16 9.67 -19.39 -12.42
N GLU A 17 8.86 -19.35 -13.48
CA GLU A 17 9.26 -19.85 -14.81
C GLU A 17 10.51 -19.17 -15.35
N LEU A 18 10.60 -17.84 -15.21
CA LEU A 18 11.80 -17.09 -15.57
C LEU A 18 13.00 -17.47 -14.72
N TYR A 19 12.82 -17.48 -13.39
CA TYR A 19 13.90 -17.77 -12.45
C TYR A 19 14.46 -19.18 -12.66
N THR A 20 13.59 -20.18 -12.81
CA THR A 20 13.96 -21.55 -13.14
C THR A 20 14.67 -21.64 -14.49
N ALA A 21 14.20 -20.93 -15.52
CA ALA A 21 14.88 -20.92 -16.82
C ALA A 21 16.32 -20.36 -16.74
N LEU A 22 16.53 -19.30 -15.94
CA LEU A 22 17.86 -18.71 -15.71
C LEU A 22 18.79 -19.67 -14.97
N ILE A 23 18.30 -20.34 -13.92
CA ILE A 23 19.09 -21.34 -13.19
C ILE A 23 19.45 -22.52 -14.10
N ASN A 24 18.49 -23.03 -14.89
CA ASN A 24 18.73 -24.13 -15.82
C ASN A 24 19.73 -23.75 -16.93
N ALA A 25 19.84 -22.46 -17.25
CA ALA A 25 20.88 -21.92 -18.12
C ALA A 25 22.22 -21.66 -17.42
N ASN A 26 22.37 -22.09 -16.16
CA ASN A 26 23.56 -21.90 -15.32
C ASN A 26 23.91 -20.42 -15.09
N ILE A 27 22.91 -19.54 -15.06
CA ILE A 27 23.06 -18.11 -14.78
C ILE A 27 22.89 -17.86 -13.28
N ASN A 28 23.91 -17.27 -12.65
CA ASN A 28 23.85 -16.85 -11.25
C ASN A 28 22.96 -15.60 -11.10
N VAL A 29 21.74 -15.80 -10.65
CA VAL A 29 20.77 -14.71 -10.43
C VAL A 29 21.00 -14.07 -9.05
N ARG A 30 21.32 -12.78 -9.03
CA ARG A 30 21.41 -11.98 -7.78
C ARG A 30 20.15 -11.17 -7.50
N SER A 31 19.53 -10.64 -8.55
CA SER A 31 18.31 -9.85 -8.46
C SER A 31 17.53 -9.90 -9.77
N ILE A 32 16.21 -9.83 -9.67
CA ILE A 32 15.30 -9.71 -10.82
C ILE A 32 14.40 -8.51 -10.58
N TRP A 33 14.43 -7.55 -11.50
CA TRP A 33 13.59 -6.36 -11.45
C TRP A 33 12.25 -6.63 -12.13
N LEU A 34 11.13 -6.24 -11.51
CA LEU A 34 9.79 -6.30 -12.11
C LEU A 34 9.45 -4.94 -12.74
N GLN A 35 9.04 -4.94 -14.00
CA GLN A 35 8.60 -3.73 -14.70
C GLN A 35 7.07 -3.61 -14.57
N GLN A 36 6.61 -2.46 -14.09
CA GLN A 36 5.21 -2.21 -13.74
C GLN A 36 4.54 -1.33 -14.82
N TYR A 37 3.39 -1.76 -15.35
CA TYR A 37 2.63 -0.98 -16.33
C TYR A 37 1.79 0.11 -15.64
N GLY A 38 2.43 1.21 -15.23
CA GLY A 38 1.74 2.35 -14.62
C GLY A 38 1.01 2.04 -13.30
N LEU A 39 1.33 0.90 -12.67
CA LEU A 39 0.83 0.50 -11.37
C LEU A 39 1.83 0.89 -10.31
N THR A 40 1.38 1.64 -9.31
CA THR A 40 2.19 1.94 -8.12
C THR A 40 2.03 0.82 -7.11
N VAL A 41 3.14 0.26 -6.62
CA VAL A 41 3.12 -0.76 -5.56
C VAL A 41 3.08 -0.10 -4.19
N GLY A 42 2.31 -0.68 -3.28
CA GLY A 42 2.28 -0.33 -1.86
C GLY A 42 2.76 -1.49 -0.99
N ILE A 43 3.46 -1.18 0.10
CA ILE A 43 3.88 -2.14 1.12
C ILE A 43 3.17 -1.82 2.44
N TYR A 44 2.52 -2.82 3.03
CA TYR A 44 1.96 -2.76 4.38
C TYR A 44 2.99 -3.22 5.39
N THR A 45 3.47 -2.33 6.26
CA THR A 45 4.51 -2.66 7.24
C THR A 45 4.65 -1.58 8.33
N ASN A 46 5.50 -1.84 9.33
CA ASN A 46 5.99 -0.85 10.27
C ASN A 46 7.53 -0.95 10.33
N SER A 47 8.19 -0.04 11.07
CA SER A 47 9.66 -0.05 11.14
C SER A 47 10.24 -1.34 11.71
N TYR A 48 9.58 -1.93 12.71
CA TYR A 48 10.02 -3.17 13.33
C TYR A 48 9.93 -4.35 12.34
N ASP A 49 8.77 -4.56 11.72
CA ASP A 49 8.56 -5.63 10.75
C ASP A 49 9.46 -5.45 9.52
N TRP A 50 9.67 -4.21 9.08
CA TRP A 50 10.57 -3.91 7.97
C TRP A 50 12.00 -4.33 8.28
N ASP A 51 12.50 -4.03 9.48
CA ASP A 51 13.83 -4.45 9.89
C ASP A 51 13.91 -5.99 10.04
N GLN A 52 12.88 -6.64 10.57
CA GLN A 52 12.86 -8.09 10.75
C GLN A 52 12.77 -8.86 9.41
N ILE A 53 11.98 -8.38 8.47
CA ILE A 53 11.64 -9.12 7.24
C ILE A 53 12.52 -8.68 6.07
N ALA A 54 12.74 -7.37 5.93
CA ALA A 54 13.48 -6.79 4.82
C ALA A 54 14.92 -6.39 5.20
N GLY A 55 15.34 -6.62 6.45
CA GLY A 55 16.71 -6.34 6.90
C GLY A 55 17.09 -4.86 6.80
N GLY A 56 16.12 -3.94 6.93
CA GLY A 56 16.36 -2.51 6.82
C GLY A 56 16.66 -2.04 5.39
N ALA A 57 16.33 -2.83 4.35
CA ALA A 57 16.55 -2.47 2.97
C ALA A 57 15.95 -1.10 2.61
N THR A 58 16.60 -0.37 1.70
CA THR A 58 16.07 0.89 1.16
C THR A 58 15.33 0.63 -0.15
N VAL A 59 14.11 1.14 -0.27
CA VAL A 59 13.30 1.06 -1.50
C VAL A 59 13.00 2.44 -2.05
N TYR A 60 12.70 2.48 -3.36
CA TYR A 60 12.39 3.69 -4.11
C TYR A 60 11.12 3.49 -4.92
N ASN A 61 10.31 4.55 -5.07
CA ASN A 61 9.07 4.54 -5.85
C ASN A 61 8.01 3.52 -5.37
N VAL A 62 7.96 3.26 -4.07
CA VAL A 62 6.98 2.37 -3.44
C VAL A 62 6.18 3.17 -2.42
N MET A 63 4.86 3.00 -2.40
CA MET A 63 3.98 3.60 -1.39
C MET A 63 4.07 2.83 -0.07
N LEU A 64 3.90 3.52 1.05
CA LEU A 64 3.90 2.90 2.36
C LEU A 64 2.50 2.97 2.98
N TRP A 65 1.95 1.80 3.31
CA TRP A 65 0.83 1.64 4.23
C TRP A 65 1.41 1.30 5.61
N TYR A 66 1.60 2.34 6.42
CA TYR A 66 2.20 2.22 7.74
C TYR A 66 1.17 1.71 8.74
N TRP A 67 1.49 0.70 9.54
CA TRP A 67 0.57 0.26 10.60
C TRP A 67 1.14 0.56 11.98
N LYS A 68 0.31 1.16 12.84
CA LYS A 68 0.65 1.42 14.23
C LYS A 68 -0.61 1.41 15.09
N VAL A 69 -0.74 0.37 15.89
CA VAL A 69 -1.76 0.22 16.94
C VAL A 69 -1.06 -0.16 18.25
N ASN A 70 -1.74 0.03 19.38
CA ASN A 70 -1.31 -0.46 20.69
C ASN A 70 -1.93 -1.84 21.04
N GLY A 71 -2.94 -2.28 20.30
CA GLY A 71 -3.63 -3.54 20.51
C GLY A 71 -4.86 -3.68 19.61
N ALA A 72 -5.62 -4.75 19.81
CA ALA A 72 -6.92 -4.93 19.16
C ALA A 72 -8.05 -4.21 19.92
N GLY A 73 -9.09 -3.81 19.20
CA GLY A 73 -10.24 -3.10 19.75
C GLY A 73 -9.96 -1.63 20.04
N THR A 74 -11.01 -0.90 20.42
CA THR A 74 -11.00 0.57 20.53
C THR A 74 -9.99 1.11 21.55
N SER A 75 -9.65 0.34 22.58
CA SER A 75 -8.59 0.71 23.53
C SER A 75 -7.18 0.62 22.94
N GLY A 76 -7.02 -0.09 21.82
CA GLY A 76 -5.77 -0.29 21.11
C GLY A 76 -5.48 0.73 20.02
N GLU A 77 -6.37 1.70 19.81
CA GLU A 77 -6.21 2.74 18.79
C GLU A 77 -4.99 3.62 19.04
N THR A 78 -4.42 4.14 17.95
CA THR A 78 -3.52 5.29 17.98
C THR A 78 -4.14 6.49 17.30
N PRO A 79 -3.61 7.71 17.51
CA PRO A 79 -4.16 8.88 16.85
C PRO A 79 -4.19 8.71 15.32
N ALA A 80 -5.33 9.06 14.73
CA ALA A 80 -5.58 9.09 13.29
C ALA A 80 -4.83 10.25 12.60
N ASN A 81 -3.51 10.26 12.72
CA ASN A 81 -2.57 11.19 12.09
C ASN A 81 -1.19 10.52 11.94
N TYR A 82 -0.25 11.19 11.27
CA TYR A 82 1.09 10.66 10.98
C TYR A 82 2.18 11.12 11.96
N ASN A 83 1.83 11.74 13.09
CA ASN A 83 2.82 12.38 13.98
C ASN A 83 3.75 11.39 14.68
N ASP A 84 3.32 10.15 14.83
CA ASP A 84 4.09 9.05 15.39
C ASP A 84 5.01 8.37 14.36
N PHE A 85 4.85 8.67 13.08
CA PHE A 85 5.71 8.12 12.04
C PHE A 85 7.16 8.59 12.21
N ARG A 86 8.10 7.68 11.97
CA ARG A 86 9.54 7.94 11.88
C ARG A 86 10.04 7.31 10.59
N SER A 87 10.94 7.98 9.89
CA SER A 87 11.44 7.51 8.59
C SER A 87 12.20 6.19 8.72
N PHE A 88 11.91 5.24 7.83
CA PHE A 88 12.62 3.96 7.68
C PHE A 88 12.52 3.50 6.22
N GLY A 89 13.38 2.57 5.80
CA GLY A 89 13.27 1.89 4.49
C GLY A 89 13.30 2.77 3.24
N GLY A 90 13.71 4.05 3.35
CA GLY A 90 13.64 5.04 2.27
C GLY A 90 12.39 5.92 2.28
N TRP A 91 11.40 5.64 3.14
CA TRP A 91 10.21 6.46 3.30
C TRP A 91 10.41 7.59 4.29
N SER A 92 10.13 8.82 3.86
CA SER A 92 10.07 10.00 4.73
C SER A 92 8.64 10.32 5.20
N LYS A 93 7.63 9.80 4.50
CA LYS A 93 6.21 9.94 4.83
C LYS A 93 5.44 8.69 4.36
N PRO A 94 4.45 8.21 5.13
CA PRO A 94 3.55 7.17 4.67
C PRO A 94 2.49 7.73 3.71
N SER A 95 1.92 6.85 2.89
CA SER A 95 0.77 7.16 2.02
C SER A 95 -0.56 6.89 2.72
N VAL A 96 -0.58 5.85 3.57
CA VAL A 96 -1.72 5.40 4.37
C VAL A 96 -1.22 5.05 5.76
N LYS A 97 -2.04 5.25 6.80
CA LYS A 97 -1.79 4.71 8.15
C LYS A 97 -2.97 3.90 8.66
N GLN A 98 -2.73 2.66 9.08
CA GLN A 98 -3.67 1.90 9.92
C GLN A 98 -3.48 2.31 11.38
N PHE A 99 -4.51 2.93 11.96
CA PHE A 99 -4.49 3.44 13.33
C PHE A 99 -5.39 2.65 14.29
N ALA A 100 -6.23 1.75 13.75
CA ALA A 100 -7.12 0.88 14.52
C ALA A 100 -7.20 -0.51 13.88
N GLN A 101 -7.39 -1.56 14.70
CA GLN A 101 -7.55 -2.92 14.20
C GLN A 101 -8.58 -3.73 14.98
N SER A 102 -9.31 -4.60 14.28
CA SER A 102 -10.29 -5.52 14.86
C SER A 102 -11.36 -4.79 15.69
N GLU A 103 -12.04 -3.82 15.07
CA GLU A 103 -13.11 -3.03 15.69
C GLU A 103 -14.42 -3.16 14.94
N TYR A 104 -15.55 -3.07 15.65
CA TYR A 104 -16.85 -3.06 15.02
C TYR A 104 -17.22 -1.64 14.59
N THR A 105 -17.30 -1.44 13.28
CA THR A 105 -17.83 -0.22 12.65
C THR A 105 -19.14 -0.60 11.96
N CYS A 106 -20.25 0.04 12.34
CA CYS A 106 -21.58 -0.25 11.79
C CYS A 106 -21.95 -1.76 11.75
N GLY A 107 -21.50 -2.54 12.74
CA GLY A 107 -21.75 -3.98 12.84
C GLY A 107 -20.81 -4.88 12.02
N VAL A 108 -19.82 -4.29 11.33
CA VAL A 108 -18.78 -5.02 10.59
C VAL A 108 -17.47 -4.94 11.34
N LEU A 109 -16.80 -6.07 11.52
CA LEU A 109 -15.44 -6.11 12.07
C LEU A 109 -14.44 -5.63 11.01
N SER A 110 -13.77 -4.52 11.26
CA SER A 110 -12.85 -3.88 10.33
C SER A 110 -11.61 -3.33 11.02
N ASN A 111 -10.59 -3.03 10.21
CA ASN A 111 -9.51 -2.13 10.58
C ASN A 111 -9.87 -0.73 10.08
N ARG A 112 -9.29 0.31 10.70
CA ARG A 112 -9.51 1.69 10.26
C ARG A 112 -8.20 2.36 9.90
N ASP A 113 -8.26 3.08 8.79
CA ASP A 113 -7.13 3.71 8.15
C ASP A 113 -7.38 5.19 7.92
N ILE A 114 -6.30 5.96 7.90
CA ILE A 114 -6.29 7.29 7.33
C ILE A 114 -5.39 7.32 6.10
N TYR A 115 -5.81 8.11 5.14
CA TYR A 115 -4.99 8.46 3.99
C TYR A 115 -5.25 9.92 3.63
N THR A 116 -4.30 10.51 2.93
CA THR A 116 -4.43 11.88 2.47
C THR A 116 -5.09 11.88 1.10
N THR A 117 -6.27 12.49 1.00
CA THR A 117 -6.93 12.74 -0.29
C THR A 117 -6.46 14.08 -0.84
N SER A 118 -6.01 14.12 -2.09
CA SER A 118 -5.90 15.39 -2.82
C SER A 118 -7.31 15.80 -3.21
N THR A 119 -7.74 16.98 -2.78
CA THR A 119 -9.02 17.58 -3.18
C THR A 119 -8.94 18.03 -4.64
N SER A 120 -8.92 17.08 -5.55
CA SER A 120 -9.39 17.27 -6.91
C SER A 120 -10.51 16.25 -7.15
N VAL A 121 -11.45 16.19 -6.20
CA VAL A 121 -12.80 15.78 -6.55
C VAL A 121 -13.37 16.99 -7.28
N ASP A 122 -13.26 16.99 -8.61
CA ASP A 122 -14.14 17.84 -9.39
C ASP A 122 -15.55 17.49 -8.95
N SER A 123 -16.23 18.45 -8.33
CA SER A 123 -17.53 18.26 -7.67
C SER A 123 -18.66 18.10 -8.70
N SER A 124 -18.32 17.63 -9.89
CA SER A 124 -19.13 17.56 -11.10
C SER A 124 -19.61 16.14 -11.41
N ASP A 125 -19.06 15.10 -10.77
CA ASP A 125 -19.59 13.73 -10.89
C ASP A 125 -20.91 13.60 -10.13
N LYS A 126 -21.99 13.92 -10.84
CA LYS A 126 -23.36 13.68 -10.41
C LYS A 126 -23.49 12.20 -10.06
N VAL A 127 -23.88 11.93 -8.81
CA VAL A 127 -24.32 10.60 -8.37
C VAL A 127 -25.46 10.14 -9.29
N VAL A 128 -25.20 9.14 -10.12
CA VAL A 128 -26.24 8.46 -10.89
C VAL A 128 -26.77 7.31 -10.02
N PRO A 129 -28.06 7.29 -9.65
CA PRO A 129 -28.64 6.19 -8.88
C PRO A 129 -28.44 4.85 -9.59
N GLY A 130 -27.85 3.87 -8.91
CA GLY A 130 -27.68 2.50 -9.41
C GLY A 130 -26.31 2.16 -10.01
N LYS A 131 -25.32 3.06 -9.99
CA LYS A 131 -23.96 2.75 -10.46
C LYS A 131 -22.96 2.75 -9.31
N VAL A 132 -22.48 1.56 -8.94
CA VAL A 132 -21.31 1.42 -8.06
C VAL A 132 -20.08 1.80 -8.87
N VAL A 133 -19.39 2.86 -8.47
CA VAL A 133 -18.09 3.25 -9.05
C VAL A 133 -17.00 2.72 -8.13
N VAL A 134 -16.25 1.73 -8.61
CA VAL A 134 -15.06 1.20 -7.91
C VAL A 134 -13.83 1.75 -8.62
N GLY A 135 -12.92 2.40 -7.88
CA GLY A 135 -11.59 2.80 -8.37
C GLY A 135 -11.44 4.22 -8.92
N GLY A 136 -11.97 5.24 -8.23
CA GLY A 136 -11.90 6.65 -8.68
C GLY A 136 -10.76 7.51 -8.10
N LEU A 137 -9.92 7.02 -7.19
CA LEU A 137 -8.96 7.88 -6.50
C LEU A 137 -7.53 7.71 -7.05
N ARG A 138 -7.10 8.65 -7.90
CA ARG A 138 -5.69 8.80 -8.26
C ARG A 138 -4.96 9.50 -7.11
N LEU A 139 -4.15 8.76 -6.37
CA LEU A 139 -3.34 9.29 -5.27
C LEU A 139 -2.10 10.00 -5.83
N ASN A 140 -2.27 11.21 -6.36
CA ASN A 140 -1.13 12.06 -6.74
C ASN A 140 -0.58 12.81 -5.52
N SER A 141 0.75 12.96 -5.50
CA SER A 141 1.61 13.53 -4.46
C SER A 141 0.94 14.45 -3.43
N VAL A 142 1.13 14.10 -2.16
CA VAL A 142 0.73 14.83 -0.96
C VAL A 142 1.15 16.31 -1.06
N THR A 143 0.16 17.19 -1.22
CA THR A 143 0.37 18.64 -1.13
C THR A 143 0.50 19.02 0.36
N PRO A 144 1.46 19.87 0.76
CA PRO A 144 1.52 20.38 2.13
C PRO A 144 0.20 21.08 2.49
N GLY A 145 -0.54 20.53 3.45
CA GLY A 145 -1.84 21.09 3.90
C GLY A 145 -3.07 20.22 3.63
N ALA A 146 -2.94 19.08 2.96
CA ALA A 146 -4.06 18.16 2.78
C ALA A 146 -4.45 17.47 4.10
N LYS A 147 -5.76 17.40 4.38
CA LYS A 147 -6.32 16.81 5.61
C LYS A 147 -6.37 15.29 5.47
N ALA A 148 -6.00 14.58 6.54
CA ALA A 148 -6.22 13.13 6.63
C ALA A 148 -7.73 12.87 6.76
N GLU A 149 -8.25 11.95 5.96
CA GLU A 149 -9.66 11.55 5.97
C GLU A 149 -9.75 10.12 6.50
N VAL A 150 -10.66 9.88 7.45
CA VAL A 150 -11.08 8.53 7.86
C VAL A 150 -12.22 8.15 6.94
N ARG A 151 -12.07 7.07 6.18
CA ARG A 151 -13.18 6.47 5.42
C ARG A 151 -13.54 5.13 6.03
N GLU A 152 -14.81 4.99 6.38
CA GLU A 152 -15.45 3.76 6.85
C GLU A 152 -16.05 2.98 5.68
#